data_AF-A0A450VJY4-F1
#
_entry.id   AF-A0A450VJY4-F1
#
_cell.length_a   1.000
_cell.length_b   1.000
_cell.length_c   1.000
_cell.angle_alpha   90.00
_cell.angle_beta   90.00
_cell.angle_gamma   90.00
#
_symmetry.space_group_name_H-M   'P 1'
#
loop_
_entity.id
_entity.type
_entity.pdbx_description
1 polymer ?
#
loop_
_entity_poly.entity_id
_entity_poly.type
_entity_poly.pdbx_seq_one_letter_code
_entity_poly.pdbx_strand_id
1 'polypeptide(L)'
;MKYLFVDDMPKYLKIHVNALRDAGHVVEIARDLSTAWKWIGDERKTDNPFDLVLIDLGLDRKVMEFKKEDEELRDALLSKGYGDLPISGQALGLRLWRRRNALQQPYCYFTNHLQLWLENFDKEDPEFGGETLEGLRDLMLDKSDLWPGNIKEKFWRARQVWKDEQWL
;
A
#
# COMPACT_ATOMS: atom_id res chain seq x y z
N MET A 1 12.07 12.53 -4.16
CA MET A 1 11.56 11.22 -3.66
C MET A 1 10.92 10.46 -4.79
N LYS A 2 10.96 9.14 -4.72
CA LYS A 2 10.47 8.22 -5.74
C LYS A 2 9.30 7.39 -5.18
N TYR A 3 8.14 7.52 -5.78
CA TYR A 3 6.91 6.87 -5.34
C TYR A 3 6.41 5.87 -6.38
N LEU A 4 5.85 4.75 -5.90
CA LEU A 4 5.13 3.80 -6.74
C LEU A 4 3.67 3.75 -6.30
N PHE A 5 2.75 4.07 -7.21
CA PHE A 5 1.32 3.81 -7.01
C PHE A 5 0.97 2.45 -7.62
N VAL A 6 0.25 1.62 -6.89
CA VAL A 6 -0.28 0.33 -7.35
C VAL A 6 -1.80 0.45 -7.37
N ASP A 7 -2.36 0.72 -8.56
CA ASP A 7 -3.76 1.09 -8.75
C ASP A 7 -4.19 0.77 -10.19
N ASP A 8 -5.30 0.03 -10.35
CA ASP A 8 -5.80 -0.40 -11.65
C ASP A 8 -6.68 0.66 -12.35
N MET A 9 -6.98 1.76 -11.68
CA MET A 9 -7.73 2.92 -12.18
C MET A 9 -6.92 4.23 -12.12
N PRO A 10 -5.72 4.29 -12.73
CA PRO A 10 -4.77 5.40 -12.57
C PRO A 10 -5.27 6.75 -13.11
N LYS A 11 -6.36 6.76 -13.89
CA LYS A 11 -7.02 8.00 -14.35
C LYS A 11 -7.44 8.90 -13.18
N TYR A 12 -7.76 8.32 -12.02
CA TYR A 12 -8.17 9.07 -10.84
C TYR A 12 -6.98 9.64 -10.04
N LEU A 13 -5.76 9.21 -10.35
CA LEU A 13 -4.53 9.68 -9.69
C LEU A 13 -3.88 10.87 -10.40
N LYS A 14 -4.44 11.33 -11.52
CA LYS A 14 -3.80 12.35 -12.37
C LYS A 14 -3.45 13.63 -11.60
N ILE A 15 -4.34 14.11 -10.75
CA ILE A 15 -4.14 15.33 -9.97
C ILE A 15 -3.01 15.12 -8.95
N HIS A 16 -3.01 13.99 -8.25
CA HIS A 16 -1.98 13.62 -7.26
C HIS A 16 -0.60 13.48 -7.90
N VAL A 17 -0.53 12.76 -9.01
CA VAL A 17 0.69 12.51 -9.77
C VAL A 17 1.29 13.82 -10.29
N ASN A 18 0.46 14.70 -10.83
CA ASN A 18 0.91 16.02 -11.29
C ASN A 18 1.46 16.86 -10.13
N ALA A 19 0.73 16.95 -9.01
CA ALA A 19 1.18 17.72 -7.85
C ALA A 19 2.53 17.23 -7.30
N LEU A 20 2.76 15.92 -7.28
CA LEU A 20 4.02 15.32 -6.86
C LEU A 20 5.14 15.58 -7.88
N ARG A 21 4.86 15.48 -9.18
CA ARG A 21 5.86 15.75 -10.23
C ARG A 21 6.24 17.22 -10.30
N ASP A 22 5.28 18.14 -10.20
CA ASP A 22 5.51 19.59 -10.15
C ASP A 22 6.39 19.98 -8.96
N ALA A 23 6.34 19.18 -7.91
CA ALA A 23 7.18 19.31 -6.73
C ALA A 23 8.57 18.63 -6.83
N GLY A 24 8.92 18.08 -8.00
CA GLY A 24 10.21 17.42 -8.23
C GLY A 24 10.29 15.96 -7.76
N HIS A 25 9.16 15.31 -7.48
CA HIS A 25 9.13 13.89 -7.15
C HIS A 25 9.02 13.01 -8.41
N VAL A 26 9.62 11.82 -8.35
CA VAL A 26 9.44 10.78 -9.36
C VAL A 26 8.23 9.94 -8.96
N VAL A 27 7.31 9.72 -9.89
CA VAL A 27 6.07 8.97 -9.64
C VAL A 27 5.87 7.96 -10.75
N GLU A 28 5.89 6.69 -10.38
CA GLU A 28 5.58 5.54 -11.21
C GLU A 28 4.22 4.97 -10.84
N ILE A 29 3.54 4.34 -11.81
CA ILE A 29 2.24 3.71 -11.59
C ILE A 29 2.22 2.31 -12.19
N ALA A 30 2.05 1.30 -11.34
CA ALA A 30 1.78 -0.08 -11.71
C ALA A 30 0.27 -0.34 -11.67
N ARG A 31 -0.28 -0.96 -12.72
CA ARG A 31 -1.72 -1.24 -12.82
C ARG A 31 -2.13 -2.62 -12.32
N ASP A 32 -1.16 -3.41 -11.90
CA ASP A 32 -1.33 -4.78 -11.44
C ASP A 32 -0.17 -5.18 -10.51
N LEU A 33 -0.39 -6.27 -9.78
CA LEU A 33 0.55 -6.77 -8.79
C LEU A 33 1.85 -7.28 -9.40
N SER A 34 1.80 -7.95 -10.56
CA SER A 34 2.99 -8.48 -11.21
C SER A 34 3.98 -7.38 -11.57
N THR A 35 3.48 -6.30 -12.15
CA THR A 35 4.27 -5.13 -12.52
C THR A 35 4.85 -4.46 -11.28
N ALA A 36 4.01 -4.22 -10.26
CA ALA A 36 4.46 -3.60 -9.01
C ALA A 36 5.56 -4.43 -8.34
N TRP A 37 5.34 -5.74 -8.22
CA TRP A 37 6.27 -6.66 -7.59
C TRP A 37 7.61 -6.72 -8.30
N LYS A 38 7.58 -6.81 -9.64
CA LYS A 38 8.78 -6.78 -10.46
C LYS A 38 9.57 -5.48 -10.24
N TRP A 39 8.91 -4.32 -10.30
CA TRP A 39 9.59 -3.03 -10.15
C TRP A 39 10.20 -2.85 -8.77
N ILE A 40 9.49 -3.21 -7.70
CA ILE A 40 10.03 -3.16 -6.33
C ILE A 40 11.30 -4.03 -6.23
N GLY A 41 11.26 -5.24 -6.77
CA GLY A 41 12.41 -6.15 -6.77
C GLY A 41 13.59 -5.63 -7.61
N ASP A 42 13.32 -5.07 -8.79
CA ASP A 42 14.36 -4.58 -9.70
C ASP A 42 15.04 -3.31 -9.15
N GLU A 43 14.28 -2.35 -8.62
CA GLU A 43 14.81 -1.15 -7.97
C GLU A 43 15.66 -1.48 -6.75
N ARG A 44 15.28 -2.52 -5.99
CA ARG A 44 16.08 -3.01 -4.86
C ARG A 44 17.42 -3.59 -5.32
N LYS A 45 17.47 -4.31 -6.45
CA LYS A 45 18.73 -4.87 -7.00
C LYS A 45 19.69 -3.76 -7.47
N THR A 46 19.16 -2.61 -7.87
CA THR A 46 19.96 -1.45 -8.30
C THR A 46 20.24 -0.47 -7.17
N ASP A 47 19.97 -0.85 -5.91
CA ASP A 47 20.12 -0.01 -4.71
C ASP A 47 19.44 1.36 -4.81
N ASN A 48 18.27 1.39 -5.46
CA ASN A 48 17.48 2.59 -5.69
C ASN A 48 15.98 2.36 -5.38
N PRO A 49 15.65 1.83 -4.18
CA PRO A 49 14.27 1.48 -3.84
C PRO A 49 13.32 2.67 -3.90
N PHE A 50 12.02 2.40 -4.00
CA PHE A 50 11.01 3.45 -3.85
C PHE A 50 11.04 3.98 -2.41
N ASP A 51 10.90 5.30 -2.24
CA ASP A 51 10.80 5.90 -0.92
C ASP A 51 9.49 5.50 -0.20
N LEU A 52 8.43 5.23 -0.96
CA LEU A 52 7.14 4.75 -0.47
C LEU A 52 6.34 4.11 -1.62
N VAL A 53 5.77 2.94 -1.38
CA VAL A 53 4.79 2.28 -2.26
C VAL A 53 3.39 2.55 -1.72
N LEU A 54 2.47 2.97 -2.59
CA LEU A 54 1.06 3.20 -2.27
C LEU A 54 0.22 2.12 -2.92
N ILE A 55 -0.48 1.33 -2.11
CA ILE A 55 -1.19 0.13 -2.58
C ILE A 55 -2.70 0.34 -2.45
N ASP A 56 -3.40 0.27 -3.58
CA ASP A 56 -4.84 0.44 -3.58
C ASP A 56 -5.50 -0.79 -2.95
N LEU A 57 -6.22 -0.59 -1.86
CA LEU A 57 -6.98 -1.68 -1.25
C LEU A 57 -8.16 -2.11 -2.13
N GLY A 58 -8.68 -1.21 -2.96
CA GLY A 58 -9.73 -1.51 -3.93
C GLY A 58 -9.24 -2.29 -5.17
N LEU A 59 -7.95 -2.63 -5.24
CA LEU A 59 -7.38 -3.34 -6.38
C LEU A 59 -7.98 -4.75 -6.50
N ASP A 60 -8.76 -4.97 -7.55
CA ASP A 60 -9.37 -6.27 -7.88
C ASP A 60 -8.73 -6.90 -9.12
N ARG A 61 -7.42 -7.16 -9.02
CA ARG A 61 -6.64 -7.79 -10.09
C ARG A 61 -5.85 -8.97 -9.54
N LYS A 62 -6.53 -10.11 -9.46
CA LYS A 62 -5.93 -11.37 -9.04
C LYS A 62 -4.79 -11.78 -9.97
N VAL A 63 -3.68 -12.16 -9.36
CA VAL A 63 -2.51 -12.70 -10.06
C VAL A 63 -2.15 -14.01 -9.39
N MET A 64 -1.96 -15.07 -10.19
CA MET A 64 -1.62 -16.41 -9.68
C MET A 64 -0.37 -16.45 -8.80
N GLU A 65 0.58 -15.54 -9.03
CA GLU A 65 1.79 -15.43 -8.21
C GLU A 65 1.47 -15.11 -6.74
N PHE A 66 0.35 -14.44 -6.45
CA PHE A 66 -0.10 -14.03 -5.12
C PHE A 66 -1.14 -14.97 -4.51
N LYS A 67 -1.40 -16.12 -5.15
CA LYS A 67 -2.46 -17.06 -4.74
C LYS A 67 -2.40 -17.42 -3.25
N LYS A 68 -1.20 -17.63 -2.69
CA LYS A 68 -1.04 -18.01 -1.27
C LYS A 68 -1.55 -16.92 -0.34
N GLU A 69 -1.14 -15.67 -0.56
CA GLU A 69 -1.59 -14.52 0.22
C GLU A 69 -3.08 -14.27 0.01
N ASP A 70 -3.57 -14.40 -1.22
CA ASP A 70 -5.00 -14.27 -1.55
C ASP A 70 -5.86 -15.32 -0.80
N GLU A 71 -5.44 -16.59 -0.77
CA GLU A 71 -6.15 -17.67 -0.06
C GLU A 71 -6.19 -17.42 1.45
N GLU A 72 -5.05 -17.04 2.05
CA GLU A 72 -4.95 -16.77 3.49
C GLU A 72 -5.83 -15.58 3.92
N LEU A 73 -5.78 -14.47 3.17
CA LEU A 73 -6.62 -13.31 3.44
C LEU A 73 -8.10 -13.61 3.24
N ARG A 74 -8.43 -14.40 2.22
CA ARG A 74 -9.81 -14.79 1.92
C ARG A 74 -10.40 -15.70 2.99
N ASP A 75 -9.63 -16.66 3.51
CA ASP A 75 -10.09 -17.54 4.59
C ASP A 75 -10.38 -16.73 5.87
N ALA A 76 -9.51 -15.76 6.21
CA ALA A 76 -9.72 -14.86 7.33
C ALA A 76 -10.98 -13.98 7.15
N LEU A 77 -11.18 -13.40 5.97
CA LEU A 77 -12.34 -12.56 5.68
C LEU A 77 -13.65 -13.35 5.56
N LEU A 78 -13.61 -14.55 5.00
CA LEU A 78 -14.78 -15.45 4.92
C LEU A 78 -15.28 -15.82 6.32
N SER A 79 -14.37 -16.08 7.26
CA SER A 79 -14.75 -16.36 8.67
C SER A 79 -15.50 -15.22 9.35
N LYS A 80 -15.39 -14.00 8.80
CA LYS A 80 -16.02 -12.77 9.30
C LYS A 80 -17.18 -12.27 8.42
N GLY A 81 -17.53 -13.00 7.35
CA GLY A 81 -18.63 -12.64 6.44
C GLY A 81 -18.28 -11.65 5.31
N TYR A 82 -16.99 -11.41 5.04
CA TYR A 82 -16.51 -10.40 4.09
C TYR A 82 -15.74 -10.96 2.89
N GLY A 83 -15.98 -12.22 2.51
CA GLY A 83 -15.20 -12.91 1.48
C GLY A 83 -15.23 -12.29 0.07
N ASP A 84 -16.17 -11.39 -0.21
CA ASP A 84 -16.34 -10.77 -1.54
C ASP A 84 -15.58 -9.45 -1.71
N LEU A 85 -14.86 -8.97 -0.69
CA LEU A 85 -14.05 -7.75 -0.81
C LEU A 85 -12.86 -7.95 -1.78
N PRO A 86 -12.44 -6.89 -2.49
CA PRO A 86 -11.21 -6.91 -3.26
C PRO A 86 -10.01 -6.99 -2.31
N ILE A 87 -9.15 -8.00 -2.47
CA ILE A 87 -8.02 -8.27 -1.55
C ILE A 87 -6.65 -8.24 -2.22
N SER A 88 -6.58 -8.02 -3.53
CA SER A 88 -5.30 -8.13 -4.25
C SER A 88 -4.29 -7.08 -3.76
N GLY A 89 -4.76 -5.88 -3.40
CA GLY A 89 -3.90 -4.88 -2.76
C GLY A 89 -3.30 -5.38 -1.44
N GLN A 90 -4.13 -5.95 -0.56
CA GLN A 90 -3.68 -6.52 0.71
C GLN A 90 -2.70 -7.69 0.51
N ALA A 91 -2.94 -8.54 -0.49
CA ALA A 91 -2.02 -9.64 -0.81
C ALA A 91 -0.60 -9.15 -1.12
N LEU A 92 -0.46 -7.99 -1.77
CA LEU A 92 0.84 -7.36 -1.99
C LEU A 92 1.45 -6.81 -0.70
N GLY A 93 0.67 -6.09 0.11
CA GLY A 93 1.17 -5.54 1.38
C GLY A 93 1.61 -6.65 2.35
N LEU A 94 0.84 -7.73 2.48
CA LEU A 94 1.22 -8.89 3.28
C LEU A 94 2.55 -9.51 2.82
N ARG A 95 2.75 -9.62 1.50
CA ARG A 95 4.01 -10.11 0.95
C ARG A 95 5.17 -9.15 1.24
N LEU A 96 4.95 -7.85 1.09
CA LEU A 96 5.95 -6.83 1.42
C LEU A 96 6.31 -6.87 2.90
N TRP A 97 5.32 -6.99 3.78
CA TRP A 97 5.51 -7.13 5.22
C TRP A 97 6.39 -8.33 5.57
N ARG A 98 6.06 -9.50 5.02
CA ARG A 98 6.82 -10.75 5.27
C ARG A 98 8.26 -10.67 4.78
N ARG A 99 8.52 -9.87 3.75
CA ARG A 99 9.85 -9.70 3.16
C ARG A 99 10.51 -8.36 3.52
N ARG A 100 9.97 -7.61 4.47
CA ARG A 100 10.40 -6.23 4.77
C ARG A 100 11.89 -6.13 5.10
N ASN A 101 12.45 -7.07 5.86
CA ASN A 101 13.88 -7.07 6.19
C ASN A 101 14.78 -7.25 4.95
N ALA A 102 14.31 -8.01 3.94
CA ALA A 102 15.07 -8.23 2.72
C ALA A 102 14.89 -7.10 1.70
N LEU A 103 13.65 -6.62 1.55
CA LEU A 103 13.28 -5.61 0.56
C LEU A 103 13.54 -4.18 1.03
N GLN A 104 13.51 -3.93 2.35
CA GLN A 104 13.65 -2.62 2.95
C GLN A 104 12.68 -1.60 2.32
N GLN A 105 11.45 -2.03 2.01
CA GLN A 105 10.50 -1.26 1.21
C GLN A 105 9.33 -0.76 2.08
N PRO A 106 9.31 0.53 2.46
CA PRO A 106 8.13 1.14 3.06
C PRO A 106 6.94 1.09 2.11
N TYR A 107 5.76 0.86 2.66
CA TYR A 107 4.51 0.99 1.92
C TYR A 107 3.38 1.51 2.81
N CYS A 108 2.34 2.02 2.18
CA CYS A 108 1.08 2.35 2.83
C CYS A 108 -0.07 1.93 1.92
N TYR A 109 -1.24 1.74 2.52
CA TYR A 109 -2.47 1.54 1.80
C TYR A 109 -3.13 2.87 1.51
N PHE A 110 -3.91 2.89 0.43
CA PHE A 110 -4.80 4.00 0.15
C PHE A 110 -6.09 3.51 -0.52
N THR A 111 -7.19 4.17 -0.22
CA THR A 111 -8.53 3.72 -0.65
C THR A 111 -9.53 4.87 -0.64
N ASN A 112 -10.60 4.76 -1.44
CA ASN A 112 -11.76 5.68 -1.36
C ASN A 112 -12.76 5.27 -0.26
N HIS A 113 -12.58 4.09 0.35
CA HIS A 113 -13.54 3.50 1.28
C HIS A 113 -12.87 3.13 2.60
N LEU A 114 -12.18 4.10 3.22
CA LEU A 114 -11.36 3.86 4.40
C LEU A 114 -12.15 3.22 5.56
N GLN A 115 -13.43 3.58 5.73
CA GLN A 115 -14.28 3.03 6.78
C GLN A 115 -14.44 1.51 6.66
N LEU A 116 -14.61 0.98 5.45
CA LEU A 116 -14.73 -0.47 5.21
C LEU A 116 -13.50 -1.24 5.69
N TRP A 117 -12.34 -0.59 5.67
CA TRP A 117 -11.09 -1.24 6.02
C TRP A 117 -10.72 -1.05 7.49
N LEU A 118 -11.01 0.13 8.07
CA LEU A 118 -10.78 0.39 9.50
C LEU A 118 -11.74 -0.40 10.40
N GLU A 119 -13.01 -0.54 10.01
CA GLU A 119 -14.01 -1.28 10.79
C GLU A 119 -13.73 -2.79 10.81
N ASN A 120 -13.05 -3.28 9.77
CA ASN A 120 -12.70 -4.68 9.60
C ASN A 120 -11.23 -4.98 9.91
N PHE A 121 -10.50 -3.99 10.45
CA PHE A 121 -9.12 -4.17 10.86
C PHE A 121 -9.03 -5.23 11.95
N ASP A 122 -8.29 -6.30 11.66
CA ASP A 122 -8.05 -7.35 12.62
C ASP A 122 -6.87 -6.97 13.51
N LYS A 123 -7.09 -6.89 14.83
CA LYS A 123 -6.01 -6.63 15.78
C LYS A 123 -5.03 -7.78 15.90
N GLU A 124 -5.42 -8.98 15.45
CA GLU A 124 -4.54 -10.12 15.36
C GLU A 124 -3.82 -10.21 14.01
N ASP A 125 -4.02 -9.24 13.11
CA ASP A 125 -3.27 -9.18 11.85
C ASP A 125 -1.77 -9.04 12.15
N PRO A 126 -0.93 -9.95 11.66
CA PRO A 126 0.52 -9.86 11.85
C PRO A 126 1.14 -8.67 11.11
N GLU A 127 0.46 -8.08 10.12
CA GLU A 127 0.86 -6.86 9.42
C GLU A 127 0.67 -5.63 10.32
N PHE A 128 1.71 -4.80 10.42
CA PHE A 128 1.74 -3.65 11.35
C PHE A 128 1.55 -4.00 12.84
N GLY A 129 1.75 -5.26 13.22
CA GLY A 129 2.11 -5.66 14.59
C GLY A 129 1.23 -5.14 15.73
N GLY A 130 -0.09 -5.05 15.54
CA GLY A 130 -1.01 -4.58 16.59
C GLY A 130 -0.99 -3.06 16.81
N GLU A 131 -0.60 -2.30 15.78
CA GLU A 131 -0.60 -0.84 15.80
C GLU A 131 -1.88 -0.20 16.34
N THR A 132 -1.72 1.00 16.87
CA THR A 132 -2.85 1.82 17.26
C THR A 132 -3.66 2.24 16.04
N LEU A 133 -4.97 2.43 16.23
CA LEU A 133 -5.84 3.02 15.21
C LEU A 133 -5.33 4.36 14.66
N GLU A 134 -4.52 5.08 15.44
CA GLU A 134 -3.91 6.36 15.02
C GLU A 134 -2.72 6.13 14.09
N GLY A 135 -1.79 5.22 14.42
CA GLY A 135 -0.70 4.82 13.52
C GLY A 135 -1.19 4.24 12.20
N LEU A 136 -2.27 3.45 12.24
CA LEU A 136 -2.91 2.93 11.03
C LEU A 136 -3.51 4.02 10.14
N ARG A 137 -3.94 5.17 10.69
CA ARG A 137 -4.46 6.27 9.86
C ARG A 137 -3.38 6.94 9.02
N ASP A 138 -2.13 6.93 9.48
CA ASP A 138 -1.00 7.41 8.71
C ASP A 138 -0.51 6.38 7.68
N LEU A 139 -0.87 5.09 7.85
CA LEU A 139 -0.56 3.99 6.92
C LEU A 139 -1.73 3.60 6.01
N MET A 140 -2.94 4.09 6.27
CA MET A 140 -4.15 3.84 5.49
C MET A 140 -4.77 5.17 5.07
N LEU A 141 -4.38 5.66 3.90
CA LEU A 141 -4.72 6.98 3.42
C LEU A 141 -6.09 6.98 2.70
N ASP A 142 -6.94 7.94 3.03
CA ASP A 142 -8.15 8.21 2.25
C ASP A 142 -7.79 8.96 0.96
N LYS A 143 -8.02 8.34 -0.20
CA LYS A 143 -7.80 8.92 -1.53
C LYS A 143 -8.57 10.22 -1.74
N SER A 144 -9.75 10.35 -1.15
CA SER A 144 -10.59 11.57 -1.25
C SER A 144 -10.05 12.74 -0.43
N ASP A 145 -9.20 12.46 0.55
CA ASP A 145 -8.52 13.46 1.39
C ASP A 145 -7.07 13.72 0.93
N LEU A 146 -6.64 13.12 -0.18
CA LEU A 146 -5.37 13.46 -0.82
C LEU A 146 -5.57 14.64 -1.77
N TRP A 147 -4.95 15.77 -1.43
CA TRP A 147 -4.98 17.00 -2.22
C TRP A 147 -3.55 17.50 -2.46
N PRO A 148 -3.32 18.31 -3.52
CA PRO A 148 -2.00 18.87 -3.79
C PRO A 148 -1.35 19.58 -2.59
N GLY A 149 -2.15 20.18 -1.70
CA GLY A 149 -1.68 20.89 -0.51
C GLY A 149 -1.24 20.01 0.66
N ASN A 150 -1.68 18.75 0.76
CA ASN A 150 -1.42 17.89 1.92
C ASN A 150 -0.74 16.55 1.57
N ILE A 151 -0.71 16.15 0.30
CA ILE A 151 -0.24 14.82 -0.12
C ILE A 151 1.21 14.54 0.31
N LYS A 152 2.08 15.55 0.26
CA LYS A 152 3.49 15.39 0.66
C LYS A 152 3.62 15.11 2.15
N GLU A 153 2.86 15.83 2.96
CA GLU A 153 2.89 15.68 4.41
C GLU A 153 2.40 14.29 4.80
N LYS A 154 1.27 13.84 4.22
CA LYS A 154 0.74 12.49 4.45
C LYS A 154 1.73 11.40 4.04
N PHE A 155 2.39 11.54 2.90
CA PHE A 155 3.39 10.55 2.44
C PHE A 155 4.65 10.57 3.33
N TRP A 156 5.05 11.74 3.81
CA TRP A 156 6.14 11.86 4.76
C TRP A 156 5.80 11.20 6.10
N ARG A 157 4.59 11.44 6.64
CA ARG A 157 4.10 10.80 7.88
C ARG A 157 4.04 9.29 7.75
N ALA A 158 3.45 8.77 6.67
CA ALA A 158 3.41 7.34 6.39
C ALA A 158 4.81 6.72 6.45
N ARG A 159 5.79 7.36 5.81
CA ARG A 159 7.19 6.91 5.85
C ARG A 159 7.83 7.07 7.23
N GLN A 160 7.45 8.09 7.98
CA GLN A 160 7.99 8.34 9.31
C GLN A 160 7.56 7.25 10.29
N VAL A 161 6.32 6.76 10.22
CA VAL A 161 5.85 5.61 11.01
C VAL A 161 6.78 4.40 10.81
N TRP A 162 7.13 4.05 9.58
CA TRP A 162 8.07 2.94 9.30
C TRP A 162 9.44 3.10 9.95
N LYS A 163 9.91 4.35 10.11
CA LYS A 163 11.20 4.63 10.75
C LYS A 163 11.09 4.59 12.26
N ASP A 164 10.04 5.18 12.81
CA ASP A 164 9.80 5.28 14.26
C ASP A 164 9.62 3.87 14.84
N GLU A 165 8.88 3.02 14.12
CA GLU A 165 8.62 1.62 14.50
C GLU A 165 9.76 0.64 14.14
N GLN A 166 10.81 1.12 13.46
CA GLN A 166 11.98 0.33 13.07
C GLN A 166 11.62 -1.00 12.37
N TRP A 167 10.60 -0.99 11.51
CA TRP A 167 10.13 -2.21 10.84
C TRP A 167 10.99 -2.69 9.68
N LEU A 168 11.92 -1.88 9.22
CA LEU A 168 12.87 -2.23 8.16
C LEU A 168 14.16 -2.79 8.74
#